data_AF-A0A316RYY5-F1
#
_entry.id   AF-A0A316RYY5-F1
#
_cell.length_a   1.000
_cell.length_b   1.000
_cell.length_c   1.000
_cell.angle_alpha   90.00
_cell.angle_beta   90.00
_cell.angle_gamma   90.00
#
_symmetry.space_group_name_H-M   'P 1'
#
loop_
_entity.id
_entity.type
_entity.pdbx_description
1 polymer ?
#
loop_
_entity_poly.entity_id
_entity_poly.type
_entity_poly.pdbx_seq_one_letter_code
_entity_poly.pdbx_strand_id
1 'polypeptide(L)'
;MADQRYAADTTAPGCDYLVRLPAGRTPRILQLTDMQVIDATQQRYSGRLNEKEVVCWAPENADAECYGHIRSLVAQTNPDLIFITGDIVYGEFDDSGRSLEQFCAFMNGLCIPWAPVFGNHDNESARGVAWQCDLLESGEYCLFRRGNVTGNGNYTVGISVGGRLCRVLYMMDSNGCGGGTDPALCRAAGFAPDQVAWLRTRGEAVGQAGNIPGTVAFHIPTSDFLLAARSCGYETEDTKRNYVIGVDVPARNGDFGCRREMHSAFASPEGFRDAMRAARVDGVFVGHDHAINTSVLWQGIRWTYGFKTGQYDYHIPGHMGGTLVTLNPWATPGALPDNSESAPFTVRHVPALTLYGPFPNGI
;
A
#
# COMPACT_ATOMS: atom_id res chain seq x y z
N MET A 1 -15.74 23.12 -9.83
CA MET A 1 -15.00 23.56 -8.63
C MET A 1 -14.42 22.30 -8.03
N ALA A 2 -13.09 22.16 -8.00
CA ALA A 2 -12.45 21.02 -7.33
C ALA A 2 -12.97 20.95 -5.90
N ASP A 3 -13.40 19.77 -5.48
CA ASP A 3 -14.00 19.56 -4.18
C ASP A 3 -12.98 19.89 -3.09
N GLN A 4 -13.26 20.89 -2.24
CA GLN A 4 -12.35 21.34 -1.17
C GLN A 4 -12.08 20.26 -0.11
N ARG A 5 -12.64 19.05 -0.24
CA ARG A 5 -12.47 17.91 0.66
C ARG A 5 -11.06 17.31 0.69
N TYR A 6 -10.21 17.58 -0.31
CA TYR A 6 -8.93 16.86 -0.50
C TYR A 6 -7.73 17.74 -0.89
N ALA A 7 -7.86 19.07 -0.78
CA ALA A 7 -6.82 20.00 -1.20
C ALA A 7 -5.50 19.77 -0.43
N ALA A 8 -4.37 20.09 -1.07
CA ALA A 8 -3.11 20.28 -0.37
C ALA A 8 -3.32 21.37 0.70
N ASP A 9 -3.35 20.97 1.97
CA ASP A 9 -3.86 21.82 3.04
C ASP A 9 -2.78 22.06 4.08
N THR A 10 -2.18 23.26 4.02
CA THR A 10 -1.15 23.71 4.97
C THR A 10 -1.71 24.04 6.35
N THR A 11 -3.01 23.89 6.60
CA THR A 11 -3.65 24.23 7.88
C THR A 11 -3.62 23.09 8.91
N ALA A 12 -3.30 21.86 8.50
CA ALA A 12 -3.05 20.75 9.42
C ALA A 12 -1.54 20.63 9.68
N PRO A 13 -1.05 20.89 10.91
CA PRO A 13 0.38 20.85 11.20
C PRO A 13 0.99 19.50 10.84
N GLY A 14 1.98 19.52 9.96
CA GLY A 14 2.75 18.33 9.58
C GLY A 14 2.13 17.44 8.51
N CYS A 15 0.96 17.77 7.94
CA CYS A 15 0.33 17.01 6.85
C CYS A 15 0.55 17.70 5.48
N ASP A 16 0.82 16.92 4.42
CA ASP A 16 0.90 17.42 3.03
C ASP A 16 -0.49 17.48 2.38
N TYR A 17 -1.34 16.49 2.68
CA TYR A 17 -2.74 16.39 2.25
C TYR A 17 -3.66 16.16 3.44
N LEU A 18 -4.94 16.52 3.27
CA LEU A 18 -5.95 16.32 4.30
C LEU A 18 -7.28 15.80 3.69
N VAL A 19 -7.70 14.61 4.10
CA VAL A 19 -9.00 14.04 3.78
C VAL A 19 -10.01 14.48 4.84
N ARG A 20 -10.99 15.30 4.43
CA ARG A 20 -12.00 15.88 5.35
C ARG A 20 -13.33 15.11 5.27
N LEU A 21 -13.71 14.51 6.38
CA LEU A 21 -14.95 13.74 6.53
C LEU A 21 -15.93 14.44 7.48
N PRO A 22 -17.25 14.32 7.25
CA PRO A 22 -18.25 14.94 8.11
C PRO A 22 -18.27 14.30 9.50
N ALA A 23 -18.78 15.05 10.49
CA ALA A 23 -18.97 14.52 11.84
C ALA A 23 -19.86 13.27 11.81
N GLY A 24 -19.53 12.27 12.64
CA GLY A 24 -20.26 11.00 12.70
C GLY A 24 -19.90 9.99 11.60
N ARG A 25 -19.09 10.35 10.60
CA ARG A 25 -18.58 9.39 9.63
C ARG A 25 -17.53 8.48 10.27
N THR A 26 -17.75 7.17 10.21
CA THR A 26 -16.70 6.17 10.45
C THR A 26 -15.82 6.07 9.21
N PRO A 27 -14.54 6.50 9.26
CA PRO A 27 -13.66 6.48 8.11
C PRO A 27 -13.35 5.06 7.66
N ARG A 28 -13.39 4.83 6.35
CA ARG A 28 -13.09 3.55 5.70
C ARG A 28 -11.99 3.77 4.68
N ILE A 29 -10.89 3.07 4.84
CA ILE A 29 -9.70 3.22 4.01
C ILE A 29 -9.42 1.88 3.34
N LEU A 30 -9.33 1.88 2.02
CA LEU A 30 -9.01 0.67 1.26
C LEU A 30 -7.54 0.69 0.86
N GLN A 31 -6.77 -0.29 1.31
CA GLN A 31 -5.46 -0.58 0.76
C GLN A 31 -5.61 -1.41 -0.51
N LEU A 32 -4.92 -0.98 -1.57
CA LEU A 32 -4.62 -1.78 -2.74
C LEU A 32 -3.10 -1.99 -2.81
N THR A 33 -2.67 -3.07 -3.45
CA THR A 33 -1.24 -3.37 -3.59
C THR A 33 -0.99 -4.30 -4.77
N ASP A 34 0.18 -4.16 -5.41
CA ASP A 34 0.68 -5.11 -6.39
C ASP A 34 -0.32 -5.34 -7.54
N MET A 35 -0.89 -4.23 -8.05
CA MET A 35 -1.76 -4.24 -9.22
C MET A 35 -0.98 -4.66 -10.46
N GLN A 36 0.27 -4.18 -10.54
CA GLN A 36 1.23 -4.47 -11.60
C GLN A 36 0.56 -4.44 -12.97
N VAL A 37 -0.14 -3.33 -13.27
CA VAL A 37 -0.78 -3.17 -14.58
C VAL A 37 0.29 -3.20 -15.66
N ILE A 38 0.08 -4.02 -16.69
CA ILE A 38 1.01 -4.17 -17.81
C ILE A 38 0.34 -4.07 -19.16
N ASP A 39 1.17 -3.81 -20.16
CA ASP A 39 0.83 -3.88 -21.57
C ASP A 39 1.82 -4.83 -22.27
N ALA A 40 1.36 -6.05 -22.59
CA ALA A 40 2.18 -7.06 -23.26
C ALA A 40 2.73 -6.63 -24.64
N THR A 41 2.19 -5.58 -25.25
CA THR A 41 2.72 -5.06 -26.53
C THR A 41 4.02 -4.28 -26.34
N GLN A 42 4.35 -3.89 -25.10
CA GLN A 42 5.55 -3.12 -24.73
C GLN A 42 6.71 -4.01 -24.27
N GLN A 43 6.72 -5.31 -24.60
CA GLN A 43 7.86 -6.20 -24.33
C GLN A 43 9.18 -5.63 -24.89
N ARG A 44 10.17 -5.44 -24.02
CA ARG A 44 11.48 -4.90 -24.42
C ARG A 44 12.31 -5.83 -25.29
N TYR A 45 12.05 -7.14 -25.25
CA TYR A 45 12.73 -8.12 -26.07
C TYR A 45 11.83 -9.32 -26.40
N SER A 46 12.09 -9.94 -27.55
CA SER A 46 11.36 -11.11 -28.02
C SER A 46 11.45 -12.25 -27.00
N GLY A 47 10.29 -12.81 -26.63
CA GLY A 47 10.20 -13.92 -25.66
C GLY A 47 10.25 -13.50 -24.19
N ARG A 48 10.15 -12.20 -23.88
CA ARG A 48 9.95 -11.73 -22.50
C ARG A 48 8.67 -12.29 -21.88
N LEU A 49 7.62 -12.41 -22.70
CA LEU A 49 6.40 -13.16 -22.42
C LEU A 49 6.31 -14.30 -23.43
N ASN A 50 5.79 -15.45 -22.98
CA ASN A 50 5.43 -16.54 -23.86
C ASN A 50 4.11 -16.24 -24.63
N GLU A 51 3.79 -17.03 -25.66
CA GLU A 51 2.62 -16.78 -26.51
C GLU A 51 1.29 -16.68 -25.75
N LYS A 52 1.12 -17.44 -24.66
CA LYS A 52 -0.09 -17.39 -23.82
C LYS A 52 -0.11 -16.14 -22.96
N GLU A 53 1.02 -15.78 -22.38
CA GLU A 53 1.16 -14.56 -21.58
C GLU A 53 0.91 -13.30 -22.42
N VAL A 54 1.34 -13.28 -23.69
CA VAL A 54 1.03 -12.16 -24.59
C VAL A 54 -0.47 -11.96 -24.75
N VAL A 55 -1.24 -13.04 -24.85
CA VAL A 55 -2.70 -12.98 -24.96
C VAL A 55 -3.33 -12.64 -23.62
N CYS A 56 -2.87 -13.25 -22.53
CA CYS A 56 -3.39 -13.02 -21.17
C CYS A 56 -3.26 -11.55 -20.77
N TRP A 57 -2.08 -10.98 -21.02
CA TRP A 57 -1.71 -9.64 -20.57
C TRP A 57 -1.82 -8.57 -21.66
N ALA A 58 -2.63 -8.85 -22.69
CA ALA A 58 -2.99 -7.85 -23.68
C ALA A 58 -3.75 -6.69 -23.00
N PRO A 59 -3.54 -5.42 -23.42
CA PRO A 59 -4.14 -4.25 -22.77
C PRO A 59 -5.65 -4.29 -22.62
N GLU A 60 -6.36 -4.93 -23.57
CA GLU A 60 -7.81 -5.12 -23.52
C GLU A 60 -8.29 -5.95 -22.31
N ASN A 61 -7.42 -6.76 -21.71
CA ASN A 61 -7.75 -7.60 -20.57
C ASN A 61 -7.51 -6.90 -19.21
N ALA A 62 -6.89 -5.71 -19.18
CA ALA A 62 -6.57 -5.00 -17.94
C ALA A 62 -7.78 -4.84 -16.98
N ASP A 63 -8.99 -4.84 -17.54
CA ASP A 63 -10.21 -4.87 -16.75
C ASP A 63 -10.43 -6.17 -15.97
N ALA A 64 -10.31 -7.32 -16.63
CA ALA A 64 -10.44 -8.63 -16.00
C ALA A 64 -9.27 -8.90 -15.02
N GLU A 65 -8.09 -8.37 -15.33
CA GLU A 65 -6.87 -8.63 -14.57
C GLU A 65 -6.69 -7.71 -13.36
N CYS A 66 -7.29 -6.50 -13.37
CA CYS A 66 -7.09 -5.53 -12.30
C CYS A 66 -8.29 -4.60 -12.06
N TYR A 67 -8.74 -3.84 -13.06
CA TYR A 67 -9.69 -2.75 -12.80
C TYR A 67 -11.07 -3.23 -12.32
N GLY A 68 -11.52 -4.40 -12.79
CA GLY A 68 -12.72 -5.07 -12.30
C GLY A 68 -12.62 -5.48 -10.83
N HIS A 69 -11.45 -5.92 -10.37
CA HIS A 69 -11.20 -6.20 -8.96
C HIS A 69 -11.32 -4.92 -8.14
N ILE A 70 -10.69 -3.84 -8.56
CA ILE A 70 -10.74 -2.55 -7.84
C ILE A 70 -12.19 -2.05 -7.74
N ARG A 71 -12.97 -2.09 -8.82
CA ARG A 71 -14.40 -1.69 -8.79
C ARG A 71 -15.21 -2.56 -7.83
N SER A 72 -14.97 -3.87 -7.83
CA SER A 72 -15.62 -4.80 -6.91
C SER A 72 -15.29 -4.45 -5.45
N LEU A 73 -14.03 -4.17 -5.14
CA LEU A 73 -13.59 -3.78 -3.80
C LEU A 73 -14.20 -2.44 -3.38
N VAL A 74 -14.23 -1.45 -4.27
CA VAL A 74 -14.89 -0.14 -4.01
C VAL A 74 -16.38 -0.34 -3.73
N ALA A 75 -17.09 -1.14 -4.53
CA ALA A 75 -18.51 -1.42 -4.30
C ALA A 75 -18.77 -2.14 -2.97
N GLN A 76 -17.93 -3.11 -2.61
CA GLN A 76 -18.05 -3.87 -1.36
C GLN A 76 -17.68 -3.05 -0.13
N THR A 77 -16.80 -2.06 -0.27
CA THR A 77 -16.20 -1.37 0.88
C THR A 77 -16.65 0.07 1.04
N ASN A 78 -17.10 0.77 -0.01
CA ASN A 78 -17.45 2.19 0.02
C ASN A 78 -16.40 3.05 0.77
N PRO A 79 -15.14 3.08 0.28
CA PRO A 79 -14.03 3.72 0.98
C PRO A 79 -14.09 5.25 0.84
N ASP A 80 -13.61 5.94 1.87
CA ASP A 80 -13.42 7.39 1.90
C ASP A 80 -12.02 7.81 1.39
N LEU A 81 -11.08 6.87 1.37
CA LEU A 81 -9.70 7.00 0.89
C LEU A 81 -9.21 5.65 0.38
N ILE A 82 -8.45 5.64 -0.70
CA ILE A 82 -7.67 4.49 -1.14
C ILE A 82 -6.19 4.80 -0.88
N PHE A 83 -5.41 3.88 -0.33
CA PHE A 83 -3.95 4.01 -0.38
C PHE A 83 -3.33 2.80 -1.06
N ILE A 84 -2.20 3.02 -1.73
CA ILE A 84 -1.58 2.03 -2.59
C ILE A 84 -0.16 1.81 -2.11
N THR A 85 0.17 0.57 -1.74
CA THR A 85 1.50 0.19 -1.24
C THR A 85 2.41 -0.30 -2.34
N GLY A 86 2.49 0.43 -3.46
CA GLY A 86 3.43 0.17 -4.55
C GLY A 86 2.99 -0.84 -5.60
N ASP A 87 3.82 -0.94 -6.63
CA ASP A 87 3.66 -1.77 -7.81
C ASP A 87 2.32 -1.51 -8.50
N ILE A 88 2.15 -0.24 -8.88
CA ILE A 88 1.00 0.26 -9.63
C ILE A 88 1.05 -0.31 -11.05
N VAL A 89 2.20 -0.14 -11.70
CA VAL A 89 2.52 -0.68 -13.01
C VAL A 89 3.71 -1.61 -12.91
N TYR A 90 3.81 -2.55 -13.84
CA TYR A 90 5.10 -3.22 -14.06
C TYR A 90 5.90 -2.38 -15.06
N GLY A 91 6.79 -1.52 -14.56
CA GLY A 91 7.41 -0.45 -15.35
C GLY A 91 8.20 -0.94 -16.57
N GLU A 92 8.72 -2.18 -16.55
CA GLU A 92 9.34 -2.81 -17.74
C GLU A 92 8.40 -2.84 -18.97
N PHE A 93 7.08 -2.89 -18.75
CA PHE A 93 6.04 -2.91 -19.79
C PHE A 93 5.31 -1.57 -19.94
N ASP A 94 5.90 -0.48 -19.46
CA ASP A 94 5.29 0.85 -19.54
C ASP A 94 6.25 1.93 -20.06
N ASP A 95 7.10 1.57 -21.02
CA ASP A 95 8.06 2.51 -21.62
C ASP A 95 7.39 3.70 -22.32
N SER A 96 6.15 3.53 -22.78
CA SER A 96 5.34 4.63 -23.31
C SER A 96 4.73 5.53 -22.22
N GLY A 97 4.57 5.02 -21.00
CA GLY A 97 3.83 5.64 -19.88
C GLY A 97 2.31 5.42 -19.94
N ARG A 98 1.80 4.73 -20.97
CA ARG A 98 0.37 4.58 -21.22
C ARG A 98 -0.35 3.82 -20.09
N SER A 99 0.26 2.80 -19.50
CA SER A 99 -0.35 2.01 -18.43
C SER A 99 -0.57 2.85 -17.19
N LEU A 100 0.42 3.68 -16.80
CA LEU A 100 0.28 4.60 -15.68
C LEU A 100 -0.75 5.70 -15.96
N GLU A 101 -0.77 6.27 -17.17
CA GLU A 101 -1.80 7.25 -17.58
C GLU A 101 -3.22 6.67 -17.48
N GLN A 102 -3.42 5.44 -17.98
CA GLN A 102 -4.70 4.74 -17.91
C GLN A 102 -5.09 4.41 -16.47
N PHE A 103 -4.14 3.97 -15.64
CA PHE A 103 -4.37 3.71 -14.24
C PHE A 103 -4.82 4.98 -13.50
N CYS A 104 -4.12 6.10 -13.72
CA CYS A 104 -4.47 7.39 -13.14
C CYS A 104 -5.86 7.85 -13.58
N ALA A 105 -6.19 7.72 -14.87
CA ALA A 105 -7.51 8.06 -15.40
C ALA A 105 -8.61 7.19 -14.77
N PHE A 106 -8.38 5.88 -14.64
CA PHE A 106 -9.29 4.96 -13.98
C PHE A 106 -9.52 5.34 -12.52
N MET A 107 -8.46 5.54 -11.73
CA MET A 107 -8.55 5.90 -10.31
C MET A 107 -9.23 7.25 -10.10
N ASN A 108 -8.92 8.26 -10.92
CA ASN A 108 -9.61 9.55 -10.88
C ASN A 108 -11.10 9.41 -11.22
N GLY A 109 -11.45 8.50 -12.15
CA GLY A 109 -12.84 8.19 -12.48
C GLY A 109 -13.67 7.60 -11.33
N LEU A 110 -13.02 7.02 -10.32
CA LEU A 110 -13.70 6.56 -9.10
C LEU A 110 -14.21 7.71 -8.23
N CYS A 111 -13.68 8.93 -8.41
CA CYS A 111 -13.99 10.12 -7.60
C CYS A 111 -13.75 9.89 -6.09
N ILE A 112 -12.75 9.07 -5.76
CA ILE A 112 -12.31 8.76 -4.40
C ILE A 112 -10.84 9.19 -4.31
N PRO A 113 -10.44 9.97 -3.30
CA PRO A 113 -9.03 10.32 -3.14
C PRO A 113 -8.19 9.06 -2.99
N TRP A 114 -7.02 9.04 -3.61
CA TRP A 114 -6.10 7.90 -3.57
C TRP A 114 -4.65 8.33 -3.35
N ALA A 115 -3.91 7.61 -2.51
CA ALA A 115 -2.56 7.97 -2.09
C ALA A 115 -1.56 6.82 -2.36
N PRO A 116 -0.74 6.91 -3.43
CA PRO A 116 0.22 5.87 -3.78
C PRO A 116 1.62 6.09 -3.20
N VAL A 117 2.34 5.01 -2.92
CA VAL A 117 3.82 5.00 -2.95
C VAL A 117 4.28 4.18 -4.14
N PHE A 118 5.55 4.33 -4.53
CA PHE A 118 6.16 3.44 -5.49
C PHE A 118 6.58 2.11 -4.85
N GLY A 119 6.46 1.06 -5.64
CA GLY A 119 7.13 -0.22 -5.43
C GLY A 119 8.37 -0.36 -6.31
N ASN A 120 8.95 -1.56 -6.32
CA ASN A 120 10.17 -1.77 -7.11
C ASN A 120 9.87 -1.74 -8.61
N HIS A 121 8.69 -2.15 -9.06
CA HIS A 121 8.43 -2.19 -10.50
C HIS A 121 8.05 -0.83 -11.10
N ASP A 122 7.57 0.11 -10.29
CA ASP A 122 7.05 1.39 -10.82
C ASP A 122 8.14 2.20 -11.54
N ASN A 123 9.32 2.33 -10.94
CA ASN A 123 10.41 3.17 -11.45
C ASN A 123 11.21 2.55 -12.62
N GLU A 124 10.76 1.42 -13.19
CA GLU A 124 11.47 0.74 -14.28
C GLU A 124 11.20 1.34 -15.66
N SER A 125 10.13 2.11 -15.83
CA SER A 125 9.70 2.66 -17.12
C SER A 125 10.78 3.56 -17.75
N ALA A 126 11.02 3.39 -19.05
CA ALA A 126 11.90 4.27 -19.83
C ALA A 126 11.35 5.71 -19.95
N ARG A 127 10.07 5.93 -19.60
CA ARG A 127 9.47 7.27 -19.58
C ARG A 127 10.09 8.17 -18.51
N GLY A 128 10.61 7.57 -17.44
CA GLY A 128 11.41 8.22 -16.41
C GLY A 128 10.60 8.67 -15.19
N VAL A 129 11.26 8.62 -14.04
CA VAL A 129 10.67 8.81 -12.70
C VAL A 129 10.16 10.24 -12.52
N ALA A 130 10.84 11.23 -13.09
CA ALA A 130 10.38 12.62 -13.02
C ALA A 130 9.00 12.78 -13.68
N TRP A 131 8.79 12.18 -14.85
CA TRP A 131 7.51 12.21 -15.54
C TRP A 131 6.42 11.46 -14.76
N GLN A 132 6.74 10.31 -14.14
CA GLN A 132 5.78 9.56 -13.33
C GLN A 132 5.31 10.37 -12.12
N CYS A 133 6.25 11.03 -11.42
CA CYS A 133 5.93 11.93 -10.32
C CYS A 133 5.06 13.10 -10.78
N ASP A 134 5.42 13.78 -11.87
CA ASP A 134 4.65 14.91 -12.41
C ASP A 134 3.22 14.50 -12.76
N LEU A 135 3.04 13.33 -13.39
CA LEU A 135 1.73 12.78 -13.70
C LEU A 135 0.90 12.54 -12.43
N LEU A 136 1.47 11.89 -11.43
CA LEU A 136 0.80 11.61 -10.15
C LEU A 136 0.46 12.89 -9.38
N GLU A 137 1.37 13.87 -9.32
CA GLU A 137 1.13 15.16 -8.65
C GLU A 137 0.07 16.01 -9.36
N SER A 138 -0.15 15.78 -10.66
CA SER A 138 -1.18 16.48 -11.44
C SER A 138 -2.59 15.88 -11.33
N GLY A 139 -2.74 14.70 -10.72
CA GLY A 139 -4.00 13.98 -10.65
C GLY A 139 -5.04 14.64 -9.73
N GLU A 140 -6.28 14.80 -10.20
CA GLU A 140 -7.34 15.49 -9.45
C GLU A 140 -7.66 14.84 -8.09
N TYR A 141 -7.69 13.50 -8.04
CA TYR A 141 -7.94 12.74 -6.82
C TYR A 141 -6.67 12.06 -6.28
N CYS A 142 -5.52 12.26 -6.92
CA CYS A 142 -4.26 11.66 -6.53
C CYS A 142 -3.60 12.52 -5.44
N LEU A 143 -3.51 11.96 -4.23
CA LEU A 143 -2.80 12.53 -3.11
C LEU A 143 -1.37 12.00 -3.14
N PHE A 144 -0.54 12.56 -4.01
CA PHE A 144 0.85 12.16 -4.15
C PHE A 144 1.77 13.37 -4.11
N ARG A 145 2.88 13.24 -3.38
CA ARG A 145 3.97 14.20 -3.41
C ARG A 145 5.28 13.45 -3.43
N ARG A 146 6.16 13.80 -4.38
CA ARG A 146 7.48 13.17 -4.52
C ARG A 146 8.31 13.30 -3.23
N GLY A 147 8.21 14.46 -2.59
CA GLY A 147 8.98 14.79 -1.40
C GLY A 147 10.38 15.29 -1.73
N ASN A 148 11.20 15.50 -0.70
CA ASN A 148 12.54 16.10 -0.81
C ASN A 148 13.61 15.33 -0.03
N VAL A 149 13.33 14.08 0.30
CA VAL A 149 14.27 13.11 0.87
C VAL A 149 14.48 11.99 -0.14
N THR A 150 15.43 11.10 0.10
CA THR A 150 15.73 9.94 -0.76
C THR A 150 14.46 9.18 -1.16
N GLY A 151 14.41 8.76 -2.43
CA GLY A 151 13.23 8.11 -3.03
C GLY A 151 12.30 9.12 -3.73
N ASN A 152 11.16 8.63 -4.18
CA ASN A 152 10.22 9.35 -5.04
C ASN A 152 8.77 9.14 -4.55
N GLY A 153 8.51 9.43 -3.27
CA GLY A 153 7.18 9.26 -2.68
C GLY A 153 7.22 9.26 -1.16
N ASN A 154 7.65 10.38 -0.56
CA ASN A 154 7.70 10.53 0.91
C ASN A 154 6.84 11.73 1.35
N TYR A 155 5.64 11.45 1.84
CA TYR A 155 4.64 12.47 2.14
C TYR A 155 3.61 11.99 3.16
N THR A 156 2.73 12.90 3.58
CA THR A 156 1.75 12.64 4.64
C THR A 156 0.33 12.93 4.22
N VAL A 157 -0.61 12.07 4.64
CA VAL A 157 -2.05 12.24 4.44
C VAL A 157 -2.76 12.22 5.78
N GLY A 158 -3.31 13.36 6.19
CA GLY A 158 -4.14 13.47 7.38
C GLY A 158 -5.58 13.03 7.11
N ILE A 159 -6.23 12.41 8.11
CA ILE A 159 -7.66 12.11 8.08
C ILE A 159 -8.35 12.91 9.17
N SER A 160 -9.29 13.78 8.77
CA SER A 160 -10.08 14.61 9.67
C SER A 160 -11.54 14.20 9.68
N VAL A 161 -12.14 14.10 10.87
CA VAL A 161 -13.58 13.82 11.05
C VAL A 161 -14.20 14.95 11.85
N GLY A 162 -15.20 15.64 11.29
CA GLY A 162 -15.87 16.75 11.96
C GLY A 162 -14.91 17.90 12.33
N GLY A 163 -13.86 18.12 11.54
CA GLY A 163 -12.85 19.14 11.78
C GLY A 163 -11.71 18.73 12.72
N ARG A 164 -11.77 17.57 13.36
CA ARG A 164 -10.69 17.04 14.22
C ARG A 164 -9.79 16.12 13.41
N LEU A 165 -8.48 16.36 13.43
CA LEU A 165 -7.49 15.42 12.90
C LEU A 165 -7.50 14.14 13.75
N CYS A 166 -7.67 12.98 13.11
CA CYS A 166 -7.85 11.69 13.79
C CYS A 166 -6.70 10.71 13.55
N ARG A 167 -6.02 10.79 12.42
CA ARG A 167 -4.90 9.92 12.04
C ARG A 167 -4.05 10.58 10.97
N VAL A 168 -2.77 10.25 10.92
CA VAL A 168 -1.86 10.60 9.81
C VAL A 168 -1.28 9.34 9.20
N LEU A 169 -1.33 9.24 7.87
CA LEU A 169 -0.63 8.24 7.09
C LEU A 169 0.70 8.83 6.64
N TYR A 170 1.79 8.15 6.95
CA TYR A 170 3.14 8.44 6.49
C TYR A 170 3.42 7.50 5.31
N MET A 171 3.32 8.04 4.11
CA MET A 171 3.57 7.33 2.86
C MET A 171 5.07 7.43 2.58
N MET A 172 5.75 6.28 2.46
CA MET A 172 7.20 6.22 2.33
C MET A 172 7.63 5.34 1.16
N ASP A 173 8.58 5.83 0.38
CA ASP A 173 9.22 5.06 -0.68
C ASP A 173 10.27 4.13 -0.07
N SER A 174 10.00 2.82 -0.07
CA SER A 174 10.97 1.82 0.39
C SER A 174 12.16 1.64 -0.55
N ASN A 175 12.20 2.40 -1.65
CA ASN A 175 13.16 2.30 -2.74
C ASN A 175 13.19 0.89 -3.35
N GLY A 176 14.14 0.70 -4.27
CA GLY A 176 14.45 -0.59 -4.85
C GLY A 176 14.19 -0.66 -6.35
N CYS A 177 14.72 -1.75 -6.90
CA CYS A 177 14.74 -2.19 -8.29
C CYS A 177 16.07 -1.99 -9.04
N GLY A 178 16.57 -3.08 -9.61
CA GLY A 178 17.78 -3.10 -10.43
C GLY A 178 17.54 -2.82 -11.91
N GLY A 179 16.29 -2.86 -12.38
CA GLY A 179 15.92 -3.01 -13.80
C GLY A 179 15.82 -1.73 -14.66
N GLY A 180 15.91 -0.54 -14.07
CA GLY A 180 15.82 0.74 -14.80
C GLY A 180 17.18 1.37 -15.14
N THR A 181 17.19 2.41 -15.98
CA THR A 181 18.39 3.23 -16.28
C THR A 181 18.29 4.67 -15.78
N ASP A 182 17.15 5.08 -15.25
CA ASP A 182 16.93 6.44 -14.74
C ASP A 182 17.88 6.73 -13.54
N PRO A 183 18.60 7.87 -13.54
CA PRO A 183 19.46 8.25 -12.42
C PRO A 183 18.72 8.55 -11.11
N ALA A 184 17.42 8.84 -11.15
CA ALA A 184 16.59 9.07 -9.97
C ALA A 184 16.07 7.76 -9.32
N LEU A 185 16.35 6.60 -9.93
CA LEU A 185 16.06 5.28 -9.38
C LEU A 185 17.02 4.93 -8.24
N CYS A 186 16.48 4.70 -7.05
CA CYS A 186 17.25 4.10 -5.95
C CYS A 186 17.24 2.58 -6.10
N ARG A 187 18.39 2.01 -6.51
CA ARG A 187 18.49 0.59 -6.89
C ARG A 187 18.54 -0.40 -5.73
N ALA A 188 18.63 0.10 -4.51
CA ALA A 188 18.67 -0.71 -3.30
C ALA A 188 17.38 -0.51 -2.52
N ALA A 189 16.75 -1.62 -2.12
CA ALA A 189 15.64 -1.57 -1.19
C ALA A 189 16.12 -1.11 0.19
N GLY A 190 15.31 -0.28 0.85
CA GLY A 190 15.51 0.19 2.20
C GLY A 190 15.33 1.70 2.34
N PHE A 191 15.16 2.15 3.58
CA PHE A 191 15.09 3.58 3.88
C PHE A 191 16.47 4.16 4.12
N ALA A 192 16.76 5.27 3.44
CA ALA A 192 17.96 6.05 3.70
C ALA A 192 17.86 6.81 5.04
N PRO A 193 18.99 7.24 5.64
CA PRO A 193 18.99 7.95 6.92
C PRO A 193 18.13 9.21 6.94
N ASP A 194 18.03 9.94 5.83
CA ASP A 194 17.21 11.14 5.71
C ASP A 194 15.70 10.83 5.69
N GLN A 195 15.27 9.70 5.12
CA GLN A 195 13.89 9.22 5.21
C GLN A 195 13.51 8.86 6.64
N VAL A 196 14.40 8.20 7.38
CA VAL A 196 14.18 7.88 8.81
C VAL A 196 14.10 9.16 9.65
N ALA A 197 14.99 10.13 9.40
CA ALA A 197 14.96 11.43 10.06
C ALA A 197 13.69 12.23 9.71
N TRP A 198 13.23 12.15 8.46
CA TRP A 198 12.00 12.76 8.01
C TRP A 198 10.78 12.21 8.77
N LEU A 199 10.65 10.88 8.89
CA LEU A 199 9.55 10.26 9.63
C LEU A 199 9.52 10.75 11.08
N ARG A 200 10.68 10.77 11.75
CA ARG A 200 10.80 11.27 13.12
C ARG A 200 10.35 12.72 13.24
N THR A 201 10.91 13.59 12.40
CA THR A 201 10.65 15.04 12.43
C THR A 201 9.18 15.35 12.14
N ARG A 202 8.59 14.68 11.14
CA ARG A 202 7.17 14.81 10.82
C ARG A 202 6.28 14.31 11.95
N GLY A 203 6.63 13.17 12.53
CA GLY A 203 5.96 12.59 13.70
C GLY A 203 5.92 13.55 14.90
N GLU A 204 7.06 14.16 15.22
CA GLU A 204 7.17 15.15 16.29
C GLU A 204 6.32 16.40 16.00
N ALA A 205 6.34 16.91 14.77
CA ALA A 205 5.54 18.07 14.37
C ALA A 205 4.03 17.80 14.47
N VAL A 206 3.56 16.64 13.98
CA VAL A 206 2.16 16.19 14.17
C VAL A 206 1.85 16.04 15.66
N GLY A 207 2.81 15.51 16.43
CA GLY A 207 2.73 15.34 17.86
C GLY A 207 2.54 16.63 18.67
N GLN A 208 3.05 17.76 18.17
CA GLN A 208 2.83 19.08 18.78
C GLN A 208 1.39 19.56 18.60
N ALA A 209 0.70 19.12 17.55
CA ALA A 209 -0.71 19.44 17.30
C ALA A 209 -1.68 18.56 18.12
N GLY A 210 -1.20 17.45 18.70
CA GLY A 210 -1.96 16.60 19.58
C GLY A 210 -1.49 15.15 19.58
N ASN A 211 -2.17 14.31 20.35
CA ASN A 211 -1.90 12.87 20.39
C ASN A 211 -2.58 12.16 19.21
N ILE A 212 -2.09 12.40 18.01
CA ILE A 212 -2.64 11.84 16.76
C ILE A 212 -1.89 10.55 16.40
N PRO A 213 -2.57 9.40 16.27
CA PRO A 213 -1.94 8.14 15.89
C PRO A 213 -1.47 8.15 14.43
N GLY A 214 -0.40 7.40 14.17
CA GLY A 214 0.26 7.29 12.88
C GLY A 214 0.08 5.92 12.22
N THR A 215 0.02 5.90 10.90
CA THR A 215 0.17 4.70 10.09
C THR A 215 1.35 4.89 9.15
N VAL A 216 2.24 3.91 9.00
CA VAL A 216 3.26 3.95 7.93
C VAL A 216 2.82 3.00 6.82
N ALA A 217 2.91 3.45 5.57
CA ALA A 217 2.64 2.64 4.39
C ALA A 217 3.81 2.75 3.40
N PHE A 218 4.33 1.60 2.96
CA PHE A 218 5.45 1.47 2.03
C PHE A 218 5.34 0.14 1.27
N HIS A 219 6.20 -0.12 0.28
CA HIS A 219 6.05 -1.31 -0.56
C HIS A 219 6.79 -2.55 -0.03
N ILE A 220 8.13 -2.52 -0.03
CA ILE A 220 8.96 -3.67 0.35
C ILE A 220 9.01 -3.79 1.88
N PRO A 221 8.65 -4.93 2.49
CA PRO A 221 8.62 -5.07 3.94
C PRO A 221 10.02 -4.95 4.57
N THR A 222 10.05 -4.54 5.84
CA THR A 222 11.27 -4.65 6.66
C THR A 222 11.36 -6.03 7.29
N SER A 223 12.54 -6.39 7.79
CA SER A 223 12.75 -7.58 8.63
C SER A 223 11.90 -7.60 9.91
N ASP A 224 11.26 -6.48 10.28
CA ASP A 224 10.38 -6.40 11.46
C ASP A 224 9.10 -7.22 11.30
N PHE A 225 8.58 -7.35 10.09
CA PHE A 225 7.42 -8.21 9.81
C PHE A 225 7.72 -9.68 10.13
N LEU A 226 8.90 -10.14 9.70
CA LEU A 226 9.38 -11.49 10.00
C LEU A 226 9.58 -11.69 11.50
N LEU A 227 10.15 -10.68 12.18
CA LEU A 227 10.33 -10.72 13.62
C LEU A 227 9.00 -10.71 14.37
N ALA A 228 7.99 -9.97 13.90
CA ALA A 228 6.65 -9.94 14.45
C ALA A 228 5.99 -11.33 14.36
N ALA A 229 6.00 -11.94 13.17
CA ALA A 229 5.44 -13.27 12.95
C ALA A 229 6.09 -14.33 13.84
N ARG A 230 7.42 -14.32 13.95
CA ARG A 230 8.18 -15.22 14.84
C ARG A 230 7.87 -14.99 16.31
N SER A 231 7.86 -13.74 16.74
CA SER A 231 7.61 -13.37 18.14
C SER A 231 6.20 -13.73 18.59
N CYS A 232 5.22 -13.69 17.69
CA CYS A 232 3.85 -14.11 17.96
C CYS A 232 3.64 -15.64 17.85
N GLY A 233 4.66 -16.38 17.38
CA GLY A 233 4.67 -17.84 17.29
C GLY A 233 4.04 -18.39 16.00
N TYR A 234 3.88 -17.57 14.96
CA TYR A 234 3.32 -18.01 13.68
C TYR A 234 4.36 -18.62 12.75
N GLU A 235 5.63 -18.26 12.94
CA GLU A 235 6.73 -18.82 12.16
C GLU A 235 7.68 -19.62 13.07
N THR A 236 7.51 -20.94 13.02
CA THR A 236 8.32 -21.97 13.68
C THR A 236 9.07 -22.78 12.63
N GLU A 237 9.89 -23.75 13.03
CA GLU A 237 10.54 -24.68 12.07
C GLU A 237 9.55 -25.41 11.17
N ASP A 238 8.38 -25.77 11.72
CA ASP A 238 7.34 -26.52 11.03
C ASP A 238 6.49 -25.64 10.10
N THR A 239 6.43 -24.32 10.34
CA THR A 239 5.62 -23.36 9.57
C THR A 239 6.44 -22.38 8.73
N LYS A 240 7.76 -22.59 8.58
CA LYS A 240 8.71 -21.63 7.96
C LYS A 240 8.30 -21.07 6.59
N ARG A 241 7.43 -21.75 5.83
CA ARG A 241 7.10 -21.40 4.44
C ARG A 241 5.61 -21.32 4.13
N ASN A 242 4.75 -21.96 4.92
CA ASN A 242 3.33 -22.00 4.63
C ASN A 242 2.52 -22.16 5.91
N TYR A 243 1.63 -21.21 6.17
CA TYR A 243 0.63 -21.31 7.22
C TYR A 243 -0.54 -20.36 6.97
N VAL A 244 -1.70 -20.72 7.51
CA VAL A 244 -2.89 -19.89 7.60
C VAL A 244 -3.21 -19.69 9.08
N ILE A 245 -3.23 -18.43 9.53
CA ILE A 245 -3.60 -18.06 10.90
C ILE A 245 -5.09 -18.32 11.10
N GLY A 246 -5.43 -19.06 12.16
CA GLY A 246 -6.77 -19.55 12.47
C GLY A 246 -7.09 -20.94 11.91
N VAL A 247 -6.23 -21.51 11.06
CA VAL A 247 -6.38 -22.87 10.51
C VAL A 247 -5.21 -23.74 10.92
N ASP A 248 -3.98 -23.38 10.52
CA ASP A 248 -2.78 -24.15 10.81
C ASP A 248 -2.16 -23.77 12.16
N VAL A 249 -2.32 -22.50 12.55
CA VAL A 249 -1.85 -21.93 13.82
C VAL A 249 -2.97 -21.14 14.50
N PRO A 250 -3.12 -21.17 15.84
CA PRO A 250 -4.20 -20.47 16.52
C PRO A 250 -4.13 -18.94 16.31
N ALA A 251 -5.22 -18.33 15.89
CA ALA A 251 -5.34 -16.87 15.83
C ALA A 251 -5.32 -16.26 17.25
N ARG A 252 -4.63 -15.13 17.42
CA ARG A 252 -4.56 -14.37 18.67
C ARG A 252 -4.74 -12.89 18.36
N ASN A 253 -5.31 -12.11 19.28
CA ASN A 253 -5.39 -10.65 19.15
C ASN A 253 -5.94 -10.16 17.80
N GLY A 254 -6.91 -10.89 17.26
CA GLY A 254 -7.50 -10.60 15.94
C GLY A 254 -6.54 -10.77 14.75
N ASP A 255 -5.42 -11.49 14.90
CA ASP A 255 -4.47 -11.80 13.85
C ASP A 255 -5.10 -12.75 12.82
N PHE A 256 -4.76 -12.56 11.55
CA PHE A 256 -5.33 -13.34 10.45
C PHE A 256 -4.41 -13.35 9.22
N GLY A 257 -4.83 -14.09 8.19
CA GLY A 257 -4.18 -14.16 6.89
C GLY A 257 -3.30 -15.39 6.76
N CYS A 258 -2.51 -15.43 5.72
CA CYS A 258 -1.63 -16.54 5.42
C CYS A 258 -0.31 -16.07 4.84
N ARG A 259 0.68 -16.94 4.95
CA ARG A 259 1.97 -16.80 4.28
C ARG A 259 2.14 -18.05 3.43
N ARG A 260 2.38 -17.90 2.13
CA ARG A 260 2.60 -19.04 1.22
C ARG A 260 3.89 -18.95 0.41
N GLU A 261 4.76 -18.03 0.80
CA GLU A 261 6.08 -17.85 0.19
C GLU A 261 7.14 -17.39 1.20
N MET A 262 8.36 -17.18 0.69
CA MET A 262 9.44 -16.60 1.48
C MET A 262 9.26 -15.10 1.63
N HIS A 263 9.50 -14.62 2.84
CA HIS A 263 9.49 -13.21 3.19
C HIS A 263 10.65 -12.48 2.50
N SER A 264 10.37 -11.60 1.53
CA SER A 264 11.36 -10.77 0.84
C SER A 264 11.45 -9.40 1.50
N ALA A 265 12.44 -9.20 2.36
CA ALA A 265 12.58 -7.94 3.11
C ALA A 265 14.00 -7.43 3.22
N PHE A 266 14.11 -6.10 3.34
CA PHE A 266 15.35 -5.45 3.73
C PHE A 266 15.48 -5.36 5.26
N ALA A 267 16.71 -5.19 5.73
CA ALA A 267 16.97 -5.05 7.17
C ALA A 267 16.36 -3.75 7.71
N SER A 268 15.65 -3.83 8.83
CA SER A 268 15.10 -2.63 9.49
C SER A 268 16.21 -1.61 9.76
N PRO A 269 16.12 -0.38 9.23
CA PRO A 269 17.21 0.58 9.33
C PRO A 269 17.34 1.12 10.75
N GLU A 270 18.55 1.55 11.10
CA GLU A 270 18.84 2.13 12.42
C GLU A 270 17.90 3.31 12.71
N GLY A 271 17.35 3.34 13.92
CA GLY A 271 16.47 4.42 14.37
C GLY A 271 15.06 4.42 13.76
N PHE A 272 14.72 3.51 12.85
CA PHE A 272 13.41 3.45 12.21
C PHE A 272 12.28 3.18 13.22
N ARG A 273 12.47 2.21 14.12
CA ARG A 273 11.49 1.94 15.18
C ARG A 273 11.30 3.13 16.14
N ASP A 274 12.33 3.91 16.38
CA ASP A 274 12.22 5.11 17.22
C ASP A 274 11.55 6.26 16.48
N ALA A 275 11.79 6.40 15.17
CA ALA A 275 11.06 7.32 14.30
C ALA A 275 9.56 6.97 14.26
N MET A 276 9.22 5.68 14.12
CA MET A 276 7.83 5.19 14.24
C MET A 276 7.22 5.52 15.60
N ARG A 277 7.98 5.38 16.69
CA ARG A 277 7.52 5.74 18.04
C ARG A 277 7.22 7.24 18.16
N ALA A 278 8.10 8.09 17.62
CA ALA A 278 7.90 9.55 17.58
C ALA A 278 6.66 9.94 16.75
N ALA A 279 6.42 9.21 15.65
CA ALA A 279 5.23 9.33 14.81
C ALA A 279 3.97 8.63 15.36
N ARG A 280 4.05 8.05 16.57
CA ARG A 280 2.96 7.33 17.25
C ARG A 280 2.33 6.25 16.37
N VAL A 281 3.18 5.53 15.65
CA VAL A 281 2.75 4.51 14.71
C VAL A 281 2.17 3.32 15.47
N ASP A 282 0.93 2.96 15.12
CA ASP A 282 0.23 1.77 15.60
C ASP A 282 -0.23 0.86 14.43
N GLY A 283 0.04 1.24 13.19
CA GLY A 283 -0.21 0.42 12.00
C GLY A 283 0.89 0.56 10.95
N VAL A 284 1.32 -0.55 10.37
CA VAL A 284 2.29 -0.61 9.28
C VAL A 284 1.74 -1.49 8.16
N PHE A 285 1.64 -0.96 6.95
CA PHE A 285 1.02 -1.61 5.80
C PHE A 285 2.00 -1.72 4.62
N VAL A 286 2.11 -2.91 4.04
CA VAL A 286 3.07 -3.23 2.97
C VAL A 286 2.46 -4.08 1.85
N GLY A 287 3.21 -4.24 0.76
CA GLY A 287 2.89 -5.09 -0.40
C GLY A 287 4.01 -6.10 -0.67
N HIS A 288 4.43 -6.19 -1.95
CA HIS A 288 5.63 -6.87 -2.47
C HIS A 288 5.58 -8.40 -2.44
N ASP A 289 5.29 -9.01 -1.30
CA ASP A 289 5.15 -10.45 -1.18
C ASP A 289 3.72 -10.87 -1.60
N HIS A 290 3.53 -11.21 -2.88
CA HIS A 290 2.24 -11.46 -3.53
C HIS A 290 1.41 -12.61 -2.94
N ALA A 291 2.06 -13.53 -2.23
CA ALA A 291 1.50 -14.71 -1.60
C ALA A 291 1.55 -14.65 -0.07
N ILE A 292 1.79 -13.46 0.51
CA ILE A 292 1.66 -13.17 1.94
C ILE A 292 0.58 -12.11 2.13
N ASN A 293 -0.35 -12.38 3.05
CA ASN A 293 -1.38 -11.43 3.44
C ASN A 293 -1.62 -11.50 4.97
N THR A 294 -0.59 -11.76 5.75
CA THR A 294 -0.71 -11.82 7.21
C THR A 294 -0.92 -10.43 7.81
N SER A 295 -1.69 -10.38 8.91
CA SER A 295 -1.93 -9.17 9.68
C SER A 295 -1.78 -9.50 11.16
N VAL A 296 -0.70 -9.02 11.78
CA VAL A 296 -0.25 -9.47 13.10
C VAL A 296 -0.07 -8.29 14.05
N LEU A 297 -0.63 -8.39 15.26
CA LEU A 297 -0.40 -7.42 16.33
C LEU A 297 0.88 -7.79 17.08
N TRP A 298 1.88 -6.90 17.02
CA TRP A 298 3.14 -7.08 17.74
C TRP A 298 3.65 -5.75 18.27
N GLN A 299 3.94 -5.72 19.58
CA GLN A 299 4.42 -4.53 20.31
C GLN A 299 3.53 -3.29 20.14
N GLY A 300 2.21 -3.49 20.11
CA GLY A 300 1.22 -2.42 19.96
C GLY A 300 1.06 -1.88 18.54
N ILE A 301 1.75 -2.47 17.56
CA ILE A 301 1.65 -2.12 16.14
C ILE A 301 0.96 -3.28 15.40
N ARG A 302 0.00 -2.95 14.55
CA ARG A 302 -0.59 -3.87 13.58
C ARG A 302 0.27 -3.90 12.32
N TRP A 303 0.97 -5.00 12.09
CA TRP A 303 1.83 -5.24 10.93
C TRP A 303 1.03 -6.00 9.88
N THR A 304 0.72 -5.36 8.76
CA THR A 304 -0.21 -5.89 7.76
C THR A 304 0.40 -5.94 6.38
N TYR A 305 0.47 -7.14 5.83
CA TYR A 305 0.59 -7.34 4.39
C TYR A 305 -0.76 -7.08 3.71
N GLY A 306 -0.73 -6.27 2.67
CA GLY A 306 -1.87 -6.02 1.81
C GLY A 306 -2.29 -7.28 1.07
N PHE A 307 -3.57 -7.34 0.70
CA PHE A 307 -4.06 -8.42 -0.15
C PHE A 307 -3.83 -8.04 -1.62
N LYS A 308 -2.99 -8.79 -2.35
CA LYS A 308 -2.68 -8.53 -3.76
C LYS A 308 -3.92 -8.28 -4.60
N THR A 309 -3.91 -7.20 -5.38
CA THR A 309 -5.09 -6.71 -6.11
C THR A 309 -5.12 -7.15 -7.57
N GLY A 310 -3.99 -7.08 -8.28
CA GLY A 310 -3.89 -7.48 -9.68
C GLY A 310 -3.51 -8.95 -9.85
N GLN A 311 -3.68 -9.49 -11.06
CA GLN A 311 -3.29 -10.87 -11.38
C GLN A 311 -1.82 -11.00 -11.83
N TYR A 312 -1.20 -9.93 -12.30
CA TYR A 312 0.12 -9.99 -12.94
C TYR A 312 1.27 -10.27 -11.96
N ASP A 313 2.39 -10.62 -12.59
CA ASP A 313 3.60 -11.32 -12.18
C ASP A 313 3.30 -12.74 -11.71
N TYR A 314 2.72 -12.88 -10.53
CA TYR A 314 2.17 -14.15 -10.05
C TYR A 314 1.16 -13.89 -8.94
N HIS A 315 0.14 -14.74 -8.86
CA HIS A 315 -0.86 -14.69 -7.81
C HIS A 315 -1.28 -16.11 -7.39
N ILE A 316 -1.98 -16.20 -6.26
CA ILE A 316 -2.65 -17.44 -5.86
C ILE A 316 -4.09 -17.36 -6.38
N PRO A 317 -4.54 -18.29 -7.25
CA PRO A 317 -5.90 -18.29 -7.77
C PRO A 317 -6.95 -18.26 -6.64
N GLY A 318 -7.95 -17.39 -6.79
CA GLY A 318 -9.00 -17.19 -5.79
C GLY A 318 -8.55 -16.48 -4.51
N HIS A 319 -7.33 -15.96 -4.47
CA HIS A 319 -6.73 -15.33 -3.30
C HIS A 319 -6.13 -13.97 -3.68
N MET A 320 -7.03 -13.10 -4.13
CA MET A 320 -6.76 -11.69 -4.47
C MET A 320 -7.85 -10.81 -3.88
N GLY A 321 -7.54 -9.54 -3.67
CA GLY A 321 -8.47 -8.60 -3.09
C GLY A 321 -7.87 -7.26 -2.74
N GLY A 322 -8.34 -6.71 -1.62
CA GLY A 322 -7.77 -5.53 -0.99
C GLY A 322 -7.95 -5.62 0.52
N THR A 323 -7.36 -4.68 1.24
CA THR A 323 -7.40 -4.67 2.71
C THR A 323 -8.18 -3.45 3.20
N LEU A 324 -9.31 -3.70 3.87
CA LEU A 324 -10.14 -2.63 4.42
C LEU A 324 -9.68 -2.31 5.85
N VAL A 325 -9.33 -1.05 6.07
CA VAL A 325 -9.10 -0.46 7.38
C VAL A 325 -10.31 0.39 7.76
N THR A 326 -10.95 0.08 8.87
CA THR A 326 -12.05 0.89 9.42
C THR A 326 -11.57 1.60 10.67
N LEU A 327 -11.49 2.93 10.64
CA LEU A 327 -11.03 3.70 11.77
C LEU A 327 -12.13 3.83 12.83
N ASN A 328 -11.72 3.84 14.09
CA ASN A 328 -12.53 4.29 15.21
C ASN A 328 -11.94 5.61 15.73
N PRO A 329 -12.43 6.77 15.26
CA PRO A 329 -11.93 8.07 15.70
C PRO A 329 -12.05 8.29 17.21
N TRP A 330 -12.93 7.55 17.88
CA TRP A 330 -13.32 7.73 19.27
C TRP A 330 -12.76 6.66 20.19
N ALA A 331 -11.85 5.82 19.70
CA ALA A 331 -11.20 4.81 20.50
C ALA A 331 -10.48 5.43 21.71
N THR A 332 -10.50 4.68 22.82
CA THR A 332 -9.82 5.08 24.05
C THR A 332 -8.32 5.25 23.77
N PRO A 333 -7.68 6.33 24.23
CA PRO A 333 -6.24 6.48 24.12
C PRO A 333 -5.49 5.26 24.67
N GLY A 334 -4.58 4.70 23.88
CA GLY A 334 -3.81 3.50 24.23
C GLY A 334 -4.49 2.17 23.94
N ALA A 335 -5.71 2.15 23.39
CA ALA A 335 -6.33 0.94 22.87
C ALA A 335 -5.44 0.31 21.78
N LEU A 336 -5.31 -1.02 21.80
CA LEU A 336 -4.52 -1.75 20.83
C LEU A 336 -5.32 -1.99 19.54
N PRO A 337 -4.67 -1.98 18.36
CA PRO A 337 -5.31 -2.32 17.09
C PRO A 337 -5.49 -3.83 16.95
N ASP A 338 -6.22 -4.46 17.88
CA ASP A 338 -6.42 -5.90 18.03
C ASP A 338 -7.63 -6.46 17.25
N ASN A 339 -8.21 -5.66 16.34
CA ASN A 339 -9.45 -5.93 15.59
C ASN A 339 -10.72 -6.12 16.44
N SER A 340 -10.72 -5.75 17.72
CA SER A 340 -11.93 -5.65 18.52
C SER A 340 -12.74 -4.38 18.20
N GLU A 341 -13.97 -4.28 18.72
CA GLU A 341 -14.81 -3.09 18.53
C GLU A 341 -14.24 -1.82 19.20
N SER A 342 -13.42 -1.98 20.25
CA SER A 342 -12.78 -0.87 20.96
C SER A 342 -11.44 -0.45 20.36
N ALA A 343 -10.94 -1.20 19.37
CA ALA A 343 -9.67 -0.91 18.71
C ALA A 343 -9.70 0.47 18.02
N PRO A 344 -8.54 1.18 17.93
CA PRO A 344 -8.43 2.44 17.19
C PRO A 344 -8.70 2.28 15.70
N PHE A 345 -8.53 1.07 15.18
CA PHE A 345 -8.99 0.66 13.86
C PHE A 345 -9.09 -0.86 13.81
N THR A 346 -9.90 -1.36 12.88
CA THR A 346 -9.93 -2.77 12.50
C THR A 346 -9.44 -2.94 11.08
N VAL A 347 -8.86 -4.10 10.80
CA VAL A 347 -8.30 -4.50 9.51
C VAL A 347 -8.93 -5.82 9.12
N ARG A 348 -9.38 -5.93 7.86
CA ARG A 348 -9.79 -7.20 7.26
C ARG A 348 -9.48 -7.24 5.78
N HIS A 349 -9.21 -8.44 5.28
CA HIS A 349 -9.13 -8.67 3.84
C HIS A 349 -10.52 -8.77 3.23
N VAL A 350 -10.66 -8.20 2.03
CA VAL A 350 -11.87 -8.23 1.23
C VAL A 350 -11.50 -8.91 -0.08
N PRO A 351 -12.01 -10.12 -0.37
CA PRO A 351 -11.77 -10.76 -1.64
C PRO A 351 -12.32 -9.93 -2.80
N ALA A 352 -11.54 -9.83 -3.88
CA ALA A 352 -12.05 -9.31 -5.12
C ALA A 352 -13.03 -10.32 -5.72
N LEU A 353 -14.21 -9.85 -6.12
CA LEU A 353 -15.12 -10.68 -6.90
C LEU A 353 -14.72 -10.57 -8.37
N THR A 354 -14.31 -11.66 -8.98
CA THR A 354 -14.06 -11.72 -10.42
C THR A 354 -15.40 -11.66 -11.14
N LEU A 355 -15.65 -10.58 -11.89
CA LEU A 355 -16.89 -10.39 -12.65
C LEU A 355 -16.91 -11.23 -13.95
N TYR A 356 -15.76 -11.75 -14.35
CA TYR A 356 -15.57 -12.64 -15.50
C TYR A 356 -14.77 -13.87 -15.05
N GLY A 357 -15.13 -15.06 -15.54
CA GLY A 357 -14.55 -16.32 -15.05
C GLY A 357 -13.03 -16.40 -15.21
N PRO A 358 -12.33 -17.22 -14.41
CA PRO A 358 -10.89 -17.35 -14.51
C PRO A 358 -10.50 -17.81 -15.91
N PHE A 359 -9.44 -17.22 -16.48
CA PHE A 359 -8.67 -17.94 -17.48
C PHE A 359 -8.23 -19.27 -16.83
N PRO A 360 -8.41 -20.42 -17.51
CA PRO A 360 -8.19 -21.71 -16.89
C PRO A 360 -6.75 -21.80 -16.35
N ASN A 361 -6.65 -22.09 -15.05
CA ASN A 361 -5.41 -22.31 -14.30
C ASN A 361 -4.39 -23.12 -15.11
N GLY A 362 -3.17 -22.58 -15.28
CA GLY A 362 -2.06 -23.27 -15.94
C GLY A 362 -1.33 -22.46 -17.00
N ILE A 363 -1.16 -21.16 -16.77
CA ILE A 363 -0.15 -20.35 -17.47
C ILE A 363 0.95 -20.06 -16.47
#